data_AF-A0A660LVT7-F1
#
_entry.id   AF-A0A660LVT7-F1
#
_cell.length_a   1.000
_cell.length_b   1.000
_cell.length_c   1.000
_cell.angle_alpha   90.00
_cell.angle_beta   90.00
_cell.angle_gamma   90.00
#
_symmetry.space_group_name_H-M   'P 1'
#
loop_
_entity.id
_entity.type
_entity.pdbx_description
1 polymer ?
#
loop_
_entity_poly.entity_id
_entity_poly.type
_entity_poly.pdbx_seq_one_letter_code
_entity_poly.pdbx_strand_id
1 'polypeptide(L)' 'METIETPPDRDALLTGRALQCAAAELGVNVSDLQITSVSGGFSRNRRALISAGDKTIFVKEFDVDLLPDDGERELAWLK' A
#
# COMPACT_ATOMS: atom_id res chain seq x y z
N MET A 1 -19.56 14.86 4.59
CA MET A 1 -18.33 15.54 4.16
C MET A 1 -17.77 14.70 3.04
N GLU A 2 -17.87 15.18 1.80
CA GLU A 2 -17.26 14.51 0.65
C GLU A 2 -15.75 14.56 0.82
N THR A 3 -15.14 13.38 0.93
CA THR A 3 -13.69 13.25 0.97
C THR A 3 -13.22 13.48 -0.47
N ILE A 4 -12.68 14.66 -0.74
CA ILE A 4 -12.08 14.98 -2.02
C ILE A 4 -10.85 14.07 -2.14
N GLU A 5 -10.99 12.98 -2.87
CA GLU A 5 -9.90 12.04 -3.12
C GLU A 5 -8.92 12.76 -4.03
N THR A 6 -7.89 13.36 -3.42
CA THR A 6 -6.76 13.85 -4.19
C THR A 6 -6.15 12.63 -4.88
N PRO A 7 -5.96 12.65 -6.22
CA PRO A 7 -5.30 11.56 -6.91
C PRO A 7 -4.01 11.23 -6.16
N PRO A 8 -3.73 9.96 -5.86
CA PRO A 8 -2.52 9.63 -5.15
C PRO A 8 -1.33 10.19 -5.91
N ASP A 9 -0.45 10.88 -5.20
CA ASP A 9 0.81 11.35 -5.76
C ASP A 9 1.46 10.17 -6.48
N ARG A 10 1.71 10.32 -7.78
CA ARG A 10 2.21 9.23 -8.61
C ARG A 10 3.54 8.73 -8.09
N ASP A 11 4.29 9.57 -7.38
CA ASP A 11 5.61 9.27 -6.84
C ASP A 11 5.56 8.74 -5.40
N ALA A 12 4.38 8.69 -4.76
CA ALA A 12 4.24 8.14 -3.42
C ALA A 12 4.45 6.61 -3.39
N LEU A 13 5.18 6.11 -2.38
CA LEU A 13 5.47 4.67 -2.25
C LEU A 13 4.23 3.82 -2.02
N LEU A 14 3.20 4.37 -1.38
CA LEU A 14 1.88 3.77 -1.12
C LEU A 14 0.83 4.89 -1.07
N THR A 15 -0.43 4.56 -1.35
CA THR A 15 -1.53 5.52 -1.20
C THR A 15 -1.92 5.73 0.27
N GLY A 16 -2.62 6.84 0.55
CA GLY A 16 -3.14 7.12 1.89
C GLY A 16 -4.05 6.00 2.43
N ARG A 17 -4.82 5.35 1.56
CA ARG A 17 -5.65 4.18 1.93
C ARG A 17 -4.79 3.00 2.37
N ALA A 18 -3.74 2.68 1.61
CA ALA A 18 -2.82 1.60 1.99
C ALA A 18 -2.13 1.88 3.33
N LEU A 19 -1.77 3.14 3.61
CA LEU A 19 -1.21 3.54 4.90
C LEU A 19 -2.22 3.43 6.04
N GLN A 20 -3.50 3.79 5.82
CA GLN A 20 -4.56 3.59 6.81
C GLN A 20 -4.78 2.11 7.13
N CYS A 21 -4.80 1.24 6.12
CA CYS A 21 -4.88 -0.20 6.31
C CYS A 21 -3.67 -0.73 7.11
N ALA A 22 -2.45 -0.29 6.78
CA ALA A 22 -1.25 -0.68 7.49
C ALA A 22 -1.27 -0.24 8.96
N ALA A 23 -1.74 0.98 9.23
CA ALA A 23 -1.90 1.51 10.59
C ALA A 23 -2.92 0.69 11.40
N ALA A 24 -4.05 0.32 10.78
CA ALA A 24 -5.06 -0.52 11.41
C ALA A 24 -4.53 -1.92 11.75
N GLU A 25 -3.79 -2.55 10.83
CA GLU A 25 -3.17 -3.86 11.04
C GLU A 25 -2.13 -3.83 12.17
N LEU A 26 -1.35 -2.75 12.26
CA LEU A 26 -0.34 -2.57 13.29
C LEU A 26 -0.91 -2.07 14.63
N GLY A 27 -2.14 -1.55 14.64
CA GLY A 27 -2.78 -0.96 15.81
C GLY A 27 -2.18 0.37 16.25
N VAL A 28 -1.72 1.18 15.31
CA VAL A 28 -1.02 2.47 15.54
C VAL A 28 -1.64 3.60 14.72
N ASN A 29 -1.19 4.85 14.90
CA ASN A 29 -1.61 5.94 14.02
C ASN A 29 -0.79 5.93 12.73
N VAL A 30 -1.36 6.48 11.65
CA VAL A 30 -0.63 6.65 10.37
C VAL A 30 0.64 7.48 10.56
N SER A 31 0.65 8.45 11.48
CA SER A 31 1.82 9.29 11.81
C SER A 31 2.98 8.50 12.42
N ASP A 32 2.70 7.33 12.99
CA ASP A 32 3.68 6.50 13.68
C ASP A 32 4.37 5.52 12.71
N LEU A 33 3.89 5.45 11.46
CA LEU A 33 4.42 4.55 10.43
C LEU A 33 5.76 5.05 9.88
N GLN A 34 6.71 4.13 9.79
CA GLN A 34 7.95 4.32 9.04
C GLN A 34 7.88 3.54 7.73
N ILE A 35 7.98 4.26 6.61
CA ILE A 35 7.85 3.70 5.26
C ILE A 35 9.25 3.50 4.68
N THR A 36 9.58 2.25 4.33
CA THR A 36 10.84 1.90 3.67
C THR A 36 10.54 1.37 2.27
N SER A 37 11.14 2.01 1.25
CA SER A 37 11.03 1.53 -0.13
C SER A 37 11.72 0.18 -0.29
N VAL A 38 11.16 -0.67 -1.16
CA VAL A 38 11.72 -1.99 -1.47
C VAL A 38 12.11 -2.06 -2.94
N SER A 39 13.36 -2.46 -3.20
CA SER A 39 13.85 -2.69 -4.56
C SER A 39 13.59 -4.14 -5.01
N GLY A 40 13.58 -4.36 -6.33
CA GLY A 40 13.55 -5.71 -6.94
C GLY A 40 12.16 -6.37 -7.06
N GLY A 41 11.88 -7.00 -8.20
CA GLY A 41 10.62 -7.67 -8.51
C GLY A 41 9.93 -7.08 -9.75
N PHE A 42 9.24 -7.92 -10.53
CA PHE A 42 8.56 -7.52 -11.77
C PHE A 42 7.15 -6.94 -11.55
N SER A 43 6.77 -6.67 -10.30
CA SER A 43 5.43 -6.22 -9.96
C SER A 43 5.28 -4.73 -10.24
N ARG A 44 4.24 -4.34 -10.98
CA ARG A 44 3.85 -2.94 -11.19
C ARG A 44 3.17 -2.30 -9.97
N ASN A 45 2.75 -3.12 -9.01
CA ASN A 45 2.16 -2.66 -7.76
C ASN A 45 3.09 -1.75 -6.95
N ARG A 46 2.50 -0.76 -6.28
CA ARG A 46 3.15 0.02 -5.21
C ARG A 46 3.45 -0.90 -4.03
N ARG A 47 4.64 -0.77 -3.44
CA ARG A 47 5.13 -1.69 -2.40
C ARG A 47 6.07 -0.98 -1.44
N ALA A 48 5.95 -1.31 -0.16
CA ALA A 48 6.87 -0.84 0.86
C ALA A 48 6.90 -1.81 2.04
N LEU A 49 7.98 -1.75 2.81
CA LEU A 49 7.97 -2.23 4.19
C LEU A 49 7.46 -1.11 5.08
N ILE A 50 6.52 -1.45 5.97
CA ILE A 50 5.95 -0.54 6.94
C ILE A 50 6.30 -1.03 8.32
N SER A 51 6.96 -0.18 9.10
CA SER A 51 7.34 -0.48 10.48
C SER A 51 6.64 0.46 11.46
N ALA A 52 6.27 -0.06 12.62
CA ALA A 52 5.83 0.71 13.78
C ALA A 52 6.28 0.00 15.06
N GLY A 53 7.14 0.67 15.83
CA GLY A 53 7.77 0.05 17.01
C GLY A 53 8.63 -1.16 16.63
N ASP A 54 8.32 -2.31 17.22
CA ASP A 54 8.99 -3.60 17.01
C ASP A 54 8.36 -4.45 15.90
N LYS A 55 7.30 -3.96 15.26
CA LYS A 55 6.57 -4.68 14.21
C LYS A 55 6.91 -4.12 12.84
N THR A 56 7.02 -5.02 11.86
CA THR A 56 7.17 -4.70 10.44
C THR A 56 6.26 -5.58 9.62
N ILE A 57 5.56 -4.98 8.65
CA ILE A 57 4.74 -5.68 7.66
C ILE A 57 5.19 -5.30 6.25
N PHE A 58 5.01 -6.22 5.30
CA PHE A 58 5.20 -5.95 3.88
C PHE A 58 3.84 -5.59 3.27
N VAL A 59 3.74 -4.38 2.70
CA VAL A 59 2.52 -3.91 2.04
C VAL A 59 2.75 -3.94 0.53
N LYS A 60 1.83 -4.61 -0.17
CA LYS A 60 1.72 -4.58 -1.63
C LYS A 60 0.33 -4.05 -1.95
N GLU A 61 0.27 -2.83 -2.45
CA GLU A 61 -1.00 -2.21 -2.84
C GLU A 61 -1.44 -2.73 -4.20
N PHE A 62 -2.72 -3.02 -4.31
CA PHE A 62 -3.32 -3.55 -5.52
C PHE A 62 -4.04 -2.44 -6.27
N ASP A 63 -3.43 -1.95 -7.33
CA ASP A 63 -3.99 -0.90 -8.17
C ASP A 63 -4.36 -1.48 -9.53
N VAL A 64 -5.67 -1.64 -9.76
CA VAL A 64 -6.22 -2.21 -10.99
C VAL A 64 -5.85 -1.38 -12.22
N ASP A 65 -5.64 -0.07 -12.05
CA ASP A 65 -5.24 0.82 -13.15
C ASP A 65 -3.75 0.65 -13.51
N LEU A 66 -2.94 0.09 -12.59
CA LEU A 66 -1.52 -0.20 -12.81
C LEU A 66 -1.27 -1.63 -13.28
N LEU A 67 -2.26 -2.51 -13.24
CA LEU A 67 -2.11 -3.93 -13.49
C LEU A 67 -2.76 -4.38 -14.80
N PRO A 68 -2.25 -5.46 -15.41
CA PRO A 68 -2.93 -6.09 -16.52
C PRO A 68 -4.22 -6.76 -16.06
N ASP A 69 -5.17 -6.92 -16.99
CA ASP A 69 -6.43 -7.67 -16.79
C ASP A 69 -7.24 -7.20 -15.56
N ASP A 70 -7.25 -5.88 -15.31
CA ASP A 70 -7.89 -5.22 -14.16
C ASP A 70 -7.49 -5.83 -12.80
N GLY A 71 -6.32 -6.49 -12.78
CA GLY A 71 -5.79 -7.14 -11.60
C GLY A 71 -6.52 -8.43 -11.15
N GLU A 72 -7.33 -9.04 -12.01
CA GLU A 72 -8.03 -10.30 -11.71
C GLU A 72 -7.08 -11.41 -11.19
N ARG A 73 -5.90 -11.53 -11.80
CA ARG A 73 -4.94 -12.61 -11.47
C ARG A 73 -4.44 -12.54 -10.04
N GLU A 74 -4.10 -11.36 -9.57
CA GLU A 74 -3.58 -11.18 -8.22
C GLU A 74 -4.70 -11.04 -7.17
N LEU A 75 -5.89 -10.55 -7.54
CA LEU A 75 -7.08 -10.65 -6.69
C LEU A 75 -7.41 -12.12 -6.36
N ALA A 76 -7.18 -13.03 -7.31
CA ALA A 76 -7.36 -14.47 -7.08
C ALA A 76 -6.40 -15.04 -6.01
N TRP A 77 -5.28 -14.37 -5.70
CA TRP A 77 -4.36 -14.80 -4.62
C TRP A 77 -4.82 -14.38 -3.23
N LEU A 78 -5.84 -13.52 -3.12
CA LEU A 78 -6.42 -13.08 -1.84
C LEU A 78 -7.54 -14.00 -1.34
N LYS A 79 -7.91 -15.03 -2.12
CA LYS A 79 -8.91 -16.06 -1.77
C LYS A 79 -8.23 -17.29 -1.19
#